data_AF-A0A7V8NPM3-F1
#
_entry.id   AF-A0A7V8NPM3-F1
#
_cell.length_a   1.000
_cell.length_b   1.000
_cell.length_c   1.000
_cell.angle_alpha   90.00
_cell.angle_beta   90.00
_cell.angle_gamma   90.00
#
_symmetry.space_group_name_H-M   'P 1'
#
loop_
_entity.id
_entity.type
_entity.pdbx_description
1 polymer ?
#
loop_
_entity_poly.entity_id
_entity_poly.type
_entity_poly.pdbx_seq_one_letter_code
_entity_poly.pdbx_strand_id
1 'polypeptide(L)'
;MFRAEGRGKELHFENAGVIGGNEVFRDRESGSRWQQSSLEAISGPMKGEHLQLRPFLLTNWGEWHKLHPDTLVLRPLPGYAERIRETNQRVLE
;
A
#
# COMPACT_ATOMS: atom_id res chain seq x y z
N MET A 1 0.48 3.15 3.57
CA MET A 1 0.98 2.19 4.58
C MET A 1 0.30 2.51 5.91
N PHE A 2 -0.02 1.53 6.75
CA PHE A 2 -0.74 1.75 8.02
C PHE A 2 0.07 1.21 9.22
N ARG A 3 -0.30 1.60 10.44
CA ARG A 3 0.15 0.93 11.66
C ARG A 3 -0.65 -0.35 11.81
N ALA A 4 0.04 -1.47 11.88
CA ALA A 4 -0.56 -2.77 12.15
C ALA A 4 -0.88 -2.90 13.64
N GLU A 5 -1.72 -2.01 14.15
CA GLU A 5 -2.09 -1.91 15.56
C GLU A 5 -3.59 -1.63 15.68
N GLY A 6 -4.28 -2.39 16.53
CA GLY A 6 -5.69 -2.21 16.83
C GLY A 6 -5.96 -2.38 18.33
N ARG A 7 -6.67 -1.44 18.94
CA ARG A 7 -6.95 -1.42 20.40
C ARG A 7 -5.70 -1.64 21.27
N GLY A 8 -4.58 -1.04 20.89
CA GLY A 8 -3.32 -1.11 21.63
C GLY A 8 -2.56 -2.43 21.49
N LYS A 9 -2.93 -3.29 20.53
CA LYS A 9 -2.22 -4.54 20.23
C LYS A 9 -1.67 -4.52 18.82
N GLU A 10 -0.46 -5.03 18.67
CA GLU A 10 0.12 -5.33 17.36
C GLU A 10 -0.69 -6.44 16.67
N LEU A 11 -0.87 -6.30 15.37
CA LEU A 11 -1.65 -7.21 14.53
C LEU A 11 -0.79 -7.78 13.40
N HIS A 12 -0.95 -9.05 13.11
CA HIS A 12 -0.29 -9.72 11.98
C HIS A 12 -1.30 -10.06 10.92
N PHE A 13 -1.09 -9.53 9.72
CA PHE A 13 -2.02 -9.68 8.61
C PHE A 13 -1.60 -10.80 7.66
N GLU A 14 -2.60 -11.58 7.23
CA GLU A 14 -2.50 -12.49 6.11
C GLU A 14 -3.48 -12.09 5.00
N ASN A 15 -3.13 -12.40 3.76
CA ASN A 15 -4.02 -12.19 2.63
C ASN A 15 -5.31 -13.00 2.82
N ALA A 16 -6.46 -12.36 2.68
CA ALA A 16 -7.78 -12.98 2.81
C ALA A 16 -8.65 -12.75 1.56
N GLY A 17 -7.99 -12.54 0.41
CA GLY A 17 -8.59 -12.34 -0.90
C GLY A 17 -9.15 -10.94 -1.13
N VAL A 18 -10.04 -10.85 -2.12
CA VAL A 18 -10.58 -9.59 -2.63
C VAL A 18 -12.10 -9.56 -2.44
N ILE A 19 -12.65 -8.45 -1.95
CA ILE A 19 -14.10 -8.22 -1.85
C ILE A 19 -14.43 -6.89 -2.52
N GLY A 20 -15.35 -6.93 -3.49
CA GLY A 20 -15.76 -5.73 -4.23
C GLY A 20 -14.61 -5.06 -4.97
N GLY A 21 -13.62 -5.83 -5.44
CA GLY A 21 -12.41 -5.31 -6.10
C GLY A 21 -11.36 -4.71 -5.14
N ASN A 22 -11.56 -4.85 -3.83
CA ASN A 22 -10.65 -4.32 -2.83
C ASN A 22 -9.98 -5.45 -2.05
N GLU A 23 -8.68 -5.29 -1.79
CA GLU A 23 -7.90 -6.26 -1.04
C GLU A 23 -8.39 -6.35 0.41
N VAL A 24 -8.47 -7.57 0.95
CA VAL A 24 -8.89 -7.83 2.31
C VAL A 24 -7.82 -8.63 3.03
N PHE A 25 -7.45 -8.16 4.21
CA PHE A 25 -6.54 -8.88 5.10
C PHE A 25 -7.31 -9.52 6.25
N ARG A 26 -6.79 -10.60 6.80
CA ARG A 26 -7.24 -11.14 8.08
C ARG A 26 -6.13 -10.94 9.12
N ASP A 27 -6.45 -10.43 10.30
CA ASP A 27 -5.48 -10.41 11.40
C ASP A 27 -5.49 -11.75 12.14
N ARG A 28 -4.32 -12.21 12.59
CA ARG A 28 -4.17 -13.52 13.25
C ARG A 28 -4.68 -13.53 14.69
N GLU A 29 -4.65 -12.38 15.36
CA GLU A 29 -4.92 -12.23 16.78
C GLU A 29 -6.41 -12.33 17.12
N SER A 30 -7.26 -11.70 16.31
CA SER A 30 -8.70 -11.68 16.49
C SER A 30 -9.46 -12.41 15.38
N GLY A 31 -8.79 -12.67 14.24
CA GLY A 31 -9.44 -13.22 13.07
C GLY A 31 -10.35 -12.23 12.33
N SER A 32 -10.30 -10.94 12.67
CA SER A 32 -11.09 -9.91 11.99
C SER A 32 -10.56 -9.70 10.57
N ARG A 33 -11.44 -9.24 9.68
CA ARG A 33 -11.10 -8.98 8.28
C ARG A 33 -11.15 -7.49 8.01
N TRP A 34 -10.15 -6.98 7.33
CA TRP A 34 -9.85 -5.57 7.17
C TRP A 34 -9.75 -5.22 5.70
N GLN A 35 -10.49 -4.21 5.26
CA GLN A 35 -10.47 -3.76 3.88
C GLN A 35 -9.31 -2.76 3.67
N GLN A 36 -8.46 -3.03 2.68
CA GLN A 36 -7.18 -2.33 2.49
C GLN A 36 -7.31 -0.84 2.17
N SER A 37 -8.33 -0.43 1.39
CA SER A 37 -8.47 0.98 1.01
C SER A 37 -9.04 1.85 2.13
N SER A 38 -10.01 1.33 2.90
CA SER A 38 -10.67 2.07 3.98
C SER A 38 -9.92 1.95 5.30
N LEU A 39 -9.06 0.93 5.43
CA LEU A 39 -8.40 0.54 6.68
C LEU A 39 -9.38 0.12 7.79
N GLU A 40 -10.62 -0.21 7.42
CA GLU A 40 -11.67 -0.61 8.35
C GLU A 40 -11.74 -2.14 8.49
N ALA A 41 -11.94 -2.61 9.72
CA ALA A 41 -12.38 -3.97 9.98
C ALA A 41 -13.84 -4.15 9.53
N ILE A 42 -14.04 -4.83 8.41
CA ILE A 42 -15.36 -5.06 7.81
C ILE A 42 -16.13 -6.23 8.46
N SER A 43 -15.44 -7.12 9.18
CA SER A 43 -16.06 -8.25 9.89
C SER A 43 -15.17 -8.78 11.03
N GLY A 44 -15.77 -9.51 11.98
CA GLY A 44 -15.07 -10.12 13.12
C GLY A 44 -15.10 -9.27 14.39
N PRO A 45 -14.36 -9.68 15.44
CA PRO A 45 -14.37 -9.01 16.75
C PRO A 45 -13.97 -7.53 16.76
N MET A 46 -13.23 -7.08 15.74
CA MET A 46 -12.80 -5.69 15.59
C MET A 46 -13.68 -4.89 14.62
N LYS A 47 -14.84 -5.41 14.19
CA LYS A 47 -15.69 -4.74 13.18
C LYS A 47 -15.95 -3.25 13.52
N GLY A 48 -15.73 -2.38 12.55
CA GLY A 48 -15.88 -0.92 12.66
C GLY A 48 -14.62 -0.19 13.16
N GLU A 49 -13.62 -0.91 13.67
CA GLU A 49 -12.32 -0.32 14.00
C GLU A 49 -11.56 0.08 12.74
N HIS A 50 -10.71 1.11 12.85
CA HIS A 50 -9.88 1.61 11.75
C HIS A 50 -8.40 1.56 12.12
N LEU A 51 -7.57 1.09 11.19
CA LEU A 51 -6.11 1.15 11.35
C LEU A 51 -5.62 2.58 11.11
N GLN A 52 -4.58 2.97 11.86
CA GLN A 52 -4.01 4.29 11.69
C GLN A 52 -3.13 4.35 10.44
N LEU A 53 -3.47 5.23 9.50
CA LEU A 53 -2.63 5.51 8.33
C LEU A 53 -1.28 6.12 8.77
N ARG A 54 -0.16 5.59 8.26
CA ARG A 54 1.15 6.22 8.42
C ARG A 54 1.17 7.50 7.57
N PRO A 55 1.68 8.63 8.09
CA PRO A 55 1.83 9.84 7.29
C PRO A 55 2.62 9.55 6.01
N PHE A 56 2.12 10.02 4.88
CA PHE A 56 2.81 9.97 3.60
C PHE A 56 2.50 11.22 2.81
N LEU A 57 3.38 11.52 1.85
CA LEU A 57 3.18 12.61 0.90
C LEU A 57 2.85 12.01 -0.46
N LEU A 58 1.64 12.28 -0.96
CA LEU A 58 1.31 12.03 -2.36
C LEU A 58 1.71 13.28 -3.16
N THR A 59 2.70 13.15 -4.03
CA THR A 59 3.21 14.27 -4.82
C THR A 59 3.80 13.78 -6.14
N ASN A 60 4.15 14.71 -7.03
CA ASN A 60 4.91 14.41 -8.25
C ASN A 60 6.41 14.69 -8.05
N TRP A 61 7.23 14.23 -8.99
CA TRP A 61 8.68 14.37 -8.91
C TRP A 61 9.15 15.84 -8.85
N GLY A 62 8.53 16.73 -9.62
CA GLY A 62 8.90 18.14 -9.66
C GLY A 62 8.70 18.82 -8.30
N GLU A 63 7.55 18.60 -7.67
CA GLU A 63 7.27 19.15 -6.33
C GLU A 63 8.13 18.49 -5.25
N TRP A 64 8.35 17.18 -5.31
CA TRP A 64 9.27 16.50 -4.41
C TRP A 64 10.69 17.09 -4.47
N HIS A 65 11.22 17.28 -5.68
CA HIS A 65 12.58 17.80 -5.86
C HIS A 65 12.72 19.26 -5.43
N LYS A 66 11.66 20.08 -5.54
CA LYS A 66 11.65 21.44 -4.96
C LYS A 66 11.77 21.42 -3.44
N LEU A 67 11.07 20.47 -2.78
CA LEU A 67 11.08 20.33 -1.32
C LEU A 67 12.37 19.66 -0.81
N HIS A 68 12.97 18.78 -1.61
CA HIS A 68 14.12 17.97 -1.24
C HIS A 68 15.19 17.97 -2.36
N PRO A 69 15.86 19.11 -2.59
CA PRO A 69 16.76 19.31 -3.74
C PRO A 69 17.99 18.38 -3.73
N ASP A 70 18.39 17.88 -2.57
CA ASP A 70 19.53 16.97 -2.42
C ASP A 70 19.15 15.49 -2.60
N THR A 71 17.90 15.19 -2.97
CA THR A 71 17.45 13.81 -3.21
C THR A 71 18.26 13.19 -4.35
N LEU A 72 18.92 12.06 -4.06
CA LEU A 72 19.57 11.26 -5.09
C LEU A 72 18.60 10.23 -5.68
N VAL A 73 18.65 10.07 -7.01
CA VAL A 73 17.94 9.01 -7.73
C VAL A 73 18.94 8.02 -8.32
N LEU A 74 18.58 6.73 -8.29
CA LEU A 74 19.40 5.71 -8.93
C LEU A 74 19.45 5.93 -10.44
N ARG A 75 20.67 5.99 -10.99
CA ARG A 75 20.86 6.04 -12.44
C ARG A 75 20.38 4.72 -13.05
N PRO A 76 19.49 4.74 -14.06
CA PRO A 76 19.09 3.52 -14.74
C PRO A 76 20.29 2.80 -15.33
N LEU A 77 20.27 1.46 -15.29
CA LEU A 77 21.25 0.64 -15.99
C LEU A 77 21.19 0.92 -17.50
N PRO A 78 22.30 0.80 -18.25
CA PRO A 78 22.27 0.85 -19.70
C PRO A 78 21.18 -0.07 -20.29
N GLY A 79 20.45 0.42 -21.30
CA GLY A 79 19.38 -0.34 -21.96
C GLY A 79 18.04 -0.39 -21.19
N TYR A 80 17.91 0.27 -20.03
CA TYR A 80 16.68 0.23 -19.22
C TYR A 80 15.47 0.88 -19.91
N ALA A 81 15.68 2.01 -20.61
CA ALA A 81 14.61 2.74 -21.29
C ALA A 81 13.99 1.94 -22.45
N GLU A 82 14.80 1.17 -23.16
CA GLU A 82 14.39 0.29 -24.25
C GLU A 82 13.49 -0.83 -23.73
N ARG A 83 13.90 -1.52 -22.65
CA ARG A 83 13.13 -2.61 -22.02
C ARG A 83 11.76 -2.16 -21.50
N ILE A 84 11.68 -0.98 -20.88
CA ILE A 84 10.41 -0.43 -20.36
C ILE A 84 9.40 -0.22 -21.50
N ARG A 85 9.83 0.31 -22.64
CA ARG A 85 8.94 0.55 -23.78
C ARG A 85 8.31 -0.75 -24.31
N GLU A 86 9.12 -1.79 -24.47
CA GLU A 86 8.64 -3.12 -24.90
C GLU A 86 7.67 -3.74 -23.87
N THR A 87 7.98 -3.61 -22.59
CA THR A 87 7.15 -4.18 -21.51
C THR A 87 5.79 -3.48 -21.43
N ASN A 88 5.77 -2.16 -21.56
CA ASN A 88 4.52 -1.38 -21.50
C ASN A 88 3.61 -1.67 -22.70
N GLN A 89 4.15 -1.94 -23.89
CA GLN A 89 3.34 -2.32 -25.05
C GLN A 89 2.57 -3.62 -24.83
N ARG A 90 3.20 -4.63 -24.19
CA ARG A 90 2.56 -5.93 -23.91
C ARG A 90 1.42 -5.88 -22.89
N VAL A 91 1.35 -4.83 -22.08
CA VAL A 91 0.28 -4.64 -21.06
C VAL A 91 -0.96 -3.98 -21.68
N LEU A 92 -0.82 -3.39 -22.88
CA LEU A 92 -1.88 -2.69 -23.58
C LEU A 92 -2.58 -3.55 -24.66
N GLU A 93 -2.15 -4.81 -24.83
CA GLU A 93 -2.79 -5.85 -25.65
C GLU A 93 -3.63 -6.79 -24.76
#